data_AF-A0A1A8AEF5-F1
#
_entry.id   AF-A0A1A8AEF5-F1
#
_cell.length_a   1.000
_cell.length_b   1.000
_cell.length_c   1.000
_cell.angle_alpha   90.00
_cell.angle_beta   90.00
_cell.angle_gamma   90.00
#
_symmetry.space_group_name_H-M   'P 1'
#
loop_
_entity.id
_entity.type
_entity.pdbx_description
1 polymer ?
#
loop_
_entity_poly.entity_id
_entity_poly.type
_entity_poly.pdbx_seq_one_letter_code
_entity_poly.pdbx_strand_id
1 'polypeptide(L)'
;MGPPGSGKSHQAKLLSEKYKMTDVCCSRLLRSVAANGSGLGAEIQQYLENEQSVPDSLVLQAVEQRLSQVDCSSRGWVLHGFPYNLHQARNLRGFQHQPNRVFFLEVTDDVCLERTTLRRTDRVSGERYHTVTRPPQTAVQNRLQAAPDDSAEVMRERLERYRAESAGLQSVFPDAFRIDAAQKSHNVFEALERRLNTN
;
A
#
# COMPACT_ATOMS: atom_id res chain seq x y z
N MET A 1 3.84 2.40 -5.74
CA MET A 1 2.84 3.48 -5.55
C MET A 1 1.67 3.28 -6.51
N GLY A 2 0.55 3.95 -6.26
CA GLY A 2 -0.67 3.86 -7.08
C GLY A 2 -1.91 4.27 -6.29
N PRO A 3 -3.00 4.64 -6.97
CA PRO A 3 -4.23 5.05 -6.31
C PRO A 3 -4.77 3.95 -5.39
N PRO A 4 -5.62 4.25 -4.41
CA PRO A 4 -6.40 3.21 -3.76
C PRO A 4 -7.21 2.42 -4.82
N GLY A 5 -7.43 1.12 -4.60
CA GLY A 5 -8.07 0.26 -5.61
C GLY A 5 -7.13 -0.30 -6.71
N SER A 6 -5.91 0.23 -6.87
CA SER A 6 -4.93 -0.24 -7.86
C SER A 6 -4.38 -1.66 -7.68
N GLY A 7 -4.68 -2.33 -6.57
CA GLY A 7 -4.13 -3.65 -6.27
C GLY A 7 -2.69 -3.64 -5.72
N LYS A 8 -2.11 -2.47 -5.44
CA LYS A 8 -0.72 -2.32 -4.91
C LYS A 8 -0.37 -3.26 -3.75
N SER A 9 -1.26 -3.41 -2.77
CA SER A 9 -0.99 -4.29 -1.61
C SER A 9 -1.06 -5.78 -1.97
N HIS A 10 -1.86 -6.14 -2.96
CA HIS A 10 -1.91 -7.51 -3.44
C HIS A 10 -0.64 -7.86 -4.22
N GLN A 11 -0.22 -6.97 -5.12
CA GLN A 11 1.03 -7.14 -5.87
C GLN A 11 2.26 -7.17 -4.95
N ALA A 12 2.31 -6.30 -3.93
CA ALA A 12 3.38 -6.34 -2.92
C ALA A 12 3.42 -7.66 -2.15
N LYS A 13 2.25 -8.20 -1.76
CA LYS A 13 2.17 -9.53 -1.12
C LYS A 13 2.72 -10.62 -2.04
N LEU A 14 2.33 -10.65 -3.32
CA LEU A 14 2.84 -11.63 -4.28
C LEU A 14 4.37 -11.53 -4.46
N LEU A 15 4.91 -10.30 -4.52
CA LEU A 15 6.36 -10.08 -4.61
C LEU A 15 7.08 -10.58 -3.35
N SER A 16 6.54 -10.25 -2.17
CA SER A 16 7.06 -10.73 -0.88
C SER A 16 7.05 -12.26 -0.80
N GLU A 17 5.97 -12.91 -1.21
CA GLU A 17 5.86 -14.38 -1.17
C GLU A 17 6.82 -15.08 -2.14
N LYS A 18 6.96 -14.55 -3.37
CA LYS A 18 7.81 -15.13 -4.42
C LYS A 18 9.30 -14.93 -4.12
N TYR A 19 9.70 -13.71 -3.75
CA TYR A 19 11.12 -13.34 -3.58
C TYR A 19 11.59 -13.37 -2.12
N LYS A 20 10.71 -13.74 -1.18
CA LYS A 20 10.99 -13.79 0.26
C LYS A 20 11.46 -12.45 0.86
N MET A 21 11.14 -11.34 0.18
CA MET A 21 11.40 -9.99 0.65
C MET A 21 10.38 -9.58 1.72
N THR A 22 10.75 -8.60 2.54
CA THR A 22 9.88 -8.09 3.59
C THR A 22 8.74 -7.22 3.03
N ASP A 23 7.48 -7.58 3.31
CA ASP A 23 6.30 -6.75 3.01
C ASP A 23 6.15 -5.61 4.04
N VAL A 24 6.48 -4.37 3.63
CA VAL A 24 6.34 -3.17 4.46
C VAL A 24 5.10 -2.40 4.03
N CYS A 25 3.97 -2.69 4.69
CA CYS A 25 2.74 -1.93 4.57
C CYS A 25 2.73 -0.78 5.59
N CYS A 26 2.75 0.49 5.14
CA CYS A 26 2.84 1.64 6.05
C CYS A 26 1.71 1.68 7.10
N SER A 27 0.45 1.44 6.71
CA SER A 27 -0.65 1.48 7.69
C SER A 27 -0.60 0.32 8.69
N ARG A 28 -0.09 -0.85 8.29
CA ARG A 28 0.15 -1.97 9.21
C ARG A 28 1.33 -1.68 10.14
N LEU A 29 2.39 -1.06 9.61
CA LEU A 29 3.55 -0.62 10.36
C LEU A 29 3.15 0.36 11.46
N LEU A 30 2.41 1.42 11.14
CA LEU A 30 1.99 2.41 12.14
C LEU A 30 1.18 1.79 13.27
N ARG A 31 0.23 0.89 12.97
CA ARG A 31 -0.52 0.15 14.00
C ARG A 31 0.38 -0.76 14.84
N SER A 32 1.35 -1.42 14.21
CA SER A 32 2.30 -2.26 14.92
C SER A 32 3.24 -1.47 15.83
N VAL A 33 3.65 -0.27 15.39
CA VAL A 33 4.49 0.63 16.19
C VAL A 33 3.67 1.20 17.35
N ALA A 34 2.42 1.61 17.12
CA ALA A 34 1.54 2.05 18.20
C ALA A 34 1.35 0.97 19.29
N ALA A 35 1.20 -0.29 18.88
CA ALA A 35 0.98 -1.40 19.81
C ALA A 35 2.22 -1.87 20.58
N ASN A 36 3.44 -1.40 20.24
CA ASN A 36 4.68 -1.95 20.80
C ASN A 36 5.16 -1.27 22.11
N GLY A 37 4.48 -0.21 22.57
CA GLY A 37 4.80 0.48 23.83
C GLY A 37 6.08 1.34 23.79
N SER A 38 6.67 1.60 22.62
CA SER A 38 7.79 2.55 22.47
C SER A 38 7.35 4.00 22.60
N GLY A 39 8.30 4.93 22.82
CA GLY A 39 8.00 6.37 22.85
C GLY A 39 7.33 6.86 21.56
N LEU A 40 7.89 6.49 20.40
CA LEU A 40 7.28 6.73 19.09
C LEU A 40 5.90 6.06 18.96
N GLY A 41 5.74 4.86 19.51
CA GLY A 41 4.47 4.14 19.55
C GLY A 41 3.39 4.91 20.30
N ALA A 42 3.71 5.43 21.49
CA ALA A 42 2.79 6.23 22.29
C ALA A 42 2.34 7.51 21.56
N GLU A 43 3.26 8.20 20.89
CA GLU A 43 2.93 9.38 20.08
C GLU A 43 2.01 9.02 18.90
N ILE A 44 2.33 7.96 18.15
CA ILE A 44 1.48 7.50 17.03
C ILE A 44 0.11 7.04 17.53
N GLN A 45 0.04 6.35 18.67
CA GLN A 45 -1.18 5.81 19.24
C GLN A 45 -2.22 6.92 19.50
N GLN A 46 -1.79 8.09 19.99
CA GLN A 46 -2.68 9.24 20.22
C GLN A 46 -3.44 9.65 18.95
N TYR A 47 -2.78 9.68 17.80
CA TYR A 47 -3.44 10.03 16.54
C TYR A 47 -4.38 8.93 16.06
N LEU A 48 -4.00 7.66 16.21
CA LEU A 48 -4.81 6.53 15.77
C LEU A 48 -6.10 6.40 16.60
N GLU A 49 -6.04 6.62 17.91
CA GLU A 49 -7.21 6.56 18.81
C GLU A 49 -8.19 7.70 18.57
N ASN A 50 -7.69 8.87 18.17
CA ASN A 50 -8.52 10.04 17.84
C ASN A 50 -8.98 10.06 16.36
N GLU A 51 -8.74 8.99 15.60
CA GLU A 51 -9.03 8.90 14.16
C GLU A 51 -8.38 10.02 13.32
N GLN A 52 -7.27 10.56 13.81
CA GLN A 52 -6.51 11.64 13.19
C GLN A 52 -5.41 11.10 12.27
N SER A 53 -4.99 11.93 11.31
CA SER A 53 -3.84 11.62 10.47
C SER A 53 -2.55 11.72 11.27
N VAL A 54 -1.74 10.66 11.23
CA VAL A 54 -0.41 10.64 11.86
C VAL A 54 0.50 11.65 11.14
N PRO A 55 1.18 12.55 11.86
CA PRO A 55 2.12 13.52 11.27
C PRO A 55 3.22 12.86 10.43
N ASP A 56 3.58 13.51 9.31
CA ASP A 56 4.59 13.00 8.38
C ASP A 56 5.93 12.70 9.06
N SER A 57 6.36 13.50 10.04
CA SER A 57 7.60 13.27 10.79
C SER A 57 7.60 11.93 11.52
N LEU A 58 6.50 11.57 12.19
CA LEU A 58 6.36 10.29 12.90
C LEU A 58 6.26 9.13 11.91
N VAL A 59 5.55 9.32 10.79
CA VAL A 59 5.47 8.32 9.71
C VAL A 59 6.85 8.04 9.14
N LEU A 60 7.61 9.08 8.82
CA LEU A 60 8.97 8.98 8.29
C LEU A 60 9.89 8.24 9.27
N GLN A 61 9.86 8.62 10.55
CA GLN A 61 10.65 7.95 11.57
C GLN A 61 10.32 6.46 11.71
N ALA A 62 9.02 6.11 11.70
CA ALA A 62 8.59 4.72 11.77
C ALA A 62 9.03 3.91 10.53
N VAL A 63 8.91 4.49 9.34
CA VAL A 63 9.33 3.85 8.08
C VAL A 63 10.86 3.65 8.07
N GLU A 64 11.63 4.67 8.43
CA GLU A 64 13.09 4.59 8.46
C GLU A 64 13.57 3.50 9.43
N GLN A 65 13.06 3.51 10.67
CA GLN A 65 13.37 2.48 11.67
C GLN A 65 13.01 1.06 11.19
N ARG A 66 11.92 0.91 10.42
CA ARG A 66 11.52 -0.38 9.87
C ARG A 66 12.43 -0.85 8.75
N LEU A 67 12.85 0.06 7.87
CA LEU A 67 13.73 -0.25 6.75
C LEU A 67 15.17 -0.56 7.21
N SER A 68 15.60 -0.04 8.36
CA SER A 68 16.91 -0.33 8.95
C SER A 68 17.02 -1.68 9.65
N GLN A 69 15.93 -2.43 9.80
CA GLN A 69 15.96 -3.75 10.42
C GLN A 69 16.73 -4.76 9.56
N VAL A 70 17.38 -5.72 10.22
CA VAL A 70 18.26 -6.71 9.57
C VAL A 70 17.57 -7.50 8.46
N ASP A 71 16.27 -7.75 8.61
CA ASP A 71 15.48 -8.53 7.66
C ASP A 71 15.21 -7.76 6.36
N CYS A 72 15.04 -6.44 6.43
CA CYS A 72 14.95 -5.56 5.26
C CYS A 72 16.28 -5.46 4.52
N SER A 73 17.39 -5.37 5.26
CA SER A 73 18.74 -5.28 4.67
C SER A 73 19.20 -6.60 4.05
N SER A 74 18.85 -7.74 4.65
CA SER A 74 19.29 -9.07 4.18
C SER A 74 18.40 -9.67 3.10
N ARG A 75 17.07 -9.45 3.16
CA ARG A 75 16.11 -10.06 2.22
C ARG A 75 15.57 -9.07 1.18
N GLY A 76 15.90 -7.79 1.33
CA GLY A 76 15.22 -6.71 0.62
C GLY A 76 13.81 -6.48 1.15
N TRP A 77 13.12 -5.50 0.57
CA TRP A 77 11.80 -5.07 1.01
C TRP A 77 10.95 -4.59 -0.16
N VAL A 78 9.63 -4.69 0.02
CA VAL A 78 8.63 -4.01 -0.81
C VAL A 78 7.82 -3.07 0.08
N LEU A 79 7.95 -1.77 -0.17
CA LEU A 79 7.24 -0.73 0.55
C LEU A 79 5.98 -0.32 -0.20
N HIS A 80 4.84 -0.36 0.49
CA HIS A 80 3.59 0.09 -0.10
C HIS A 80 2.72 0.87 0.88
N GLY A 81 1.86 1.73 0.33
CA GLY A 81 1.10 2.69 1.13
C GLY A 81 1.99 3.79 1.73
N PHE A 82 3.12 4.08 1.10
CA PHE A 82 4.02 5.20 1.37
C PHE A 82 4.92 5.37 0.13
N PRO A 83 5.36 6.59 -0.23
CA PRO A 83 4.88 7.88 0.25
C PRO A 83 3.47 8.22 -0.29
N TYR A 84 2.75 9.10 0.41
CA TYR A 84 1.41 9.59 0.01
C TYR A 84 1.40 11.01 -0.53
N ASN A 85 2.39 11.83 -0.18
CA ASN A 85 2.49 13.22 -0.60
C ASN A 85 3.92 13.56 -1.03
N LEU A 86 4.09 14.74 -1.62
CA LEU A 86 5.39 15.25 -2.08
C LEU A 86 6.44 15.35 -0.96
N HIS A 87 6.04 15.74 0.26
CA HIS A 87 6.95 15.90 1.38
C HIS A 87 7.56 14.55 1.81
N GLN A 88 6.73 13.54 2.00
CA GLN A 88 7.14 12.17 2.29
C GLN A 88 8.06 11.61 1.19
N ALA A 89 7.74 11.85 -0.07
CA ALA A 89 8.54 11.38 -1.20
C ALA A 89 9.95 11.99 -1.21
N ARG A 90 10.07 13.31 -0.96
CA ARG A 90 11.36 13.99 -0.85
C ARG A 90 12.20 13.45 0.30
N ASN A 91 11.59 13.23 1.46
CA ASN A 91 12.31 12.66 2.60
C ASN A 91 12.74 11.20 2.35
N LEU A 92 11.92 10.39 1.69
CA LEU A 92 12.31 9.01 1.31
C LEU A 92 13.57 8.97 0.44
N ARG A 93 13.80 9.98 -0.41
CA ARG A 93 15.04 10.12 -1.18
C ARG A 93 16.26 10.49 -0.33
N GLY A 94 16.05 11.02 0.87
CA GLY A 94 17.11 11.31 1.84
C GLY A 94 17.48 10.12 2.72
N PHE A 95 16.66 9.07 2.78
CA PHE A 95 16.93 7.90 3.60
C PHE A 95 18.17 7.14 3.13
N GLN A 96 18.87 6.49 4.06
CA GLN A 96 19.96 5.57 3.72
C GLN A 96 19.46 4.36 2.91
N HIS A 97 18.25 3.89 3.22
CA HIS A 97 17.62 2.74 2.57
C HIS A 97 16.72 3.18 1.41
N GLN A 98 17.30 3.71 0.35
CA GLN A 98 16.54 4.14 -0.84
C GLN A 98 15.99 2.94 -1.63
N PRO A 99 14.80 3.07 -2.26
CA PRO A 99 14.31 2.06 -3.19
C PRO A 99 15.22 1.96 -4.41
N ASN A 100 15.59 0.73 -4.80
CA ASN A 100 16.30 0.47 -6.05
C ASN A 100 15.36 0.48 -7.29
N ARG A 101 14.06 0.29 -7.07
CA ARG A 101 13.02 0.21 -8.08
C ARG A 101 11.76 0.87 -7.55
N VAL A 102 11.14 1.71 -8.37
CA VAL A 102 9.89 2.38 -8.04
C VAL A 102 8.87 2.09 -9.12
N PHE A 103 7.66 1.72 -8.71
CA PHE A 103 6.56 1.40 -9.61
C PHE A 103 5.37 2.32 -9.36
N PHE A 104 4.81 2.89 -10.41
CA PHE A 104 3.50 3.53 -10.41
C PHE A 104 2.49 2.61 -11.08
N LEU A 105 1.54 2.11 -10.30
CA LEU A 105 0.38 1.40 -10.83
C LEU A 105 -0.62 2.42 -11.35
N GLU A 106 -0.82 2.44 -12.66
CA GLU A 106 -1.72 3.35 -13.36
C GLU A 106 -3.06 2.66 -13.60
N VAL A 107 -4.13 3.29 -13.16
CA VAL A 107 -5.50 2.79 -13.29
C VAL A 107 -6.45 3.96 -13.15
N THR A 108 -7.57 3.92 -13.86
CA THR A 108 -8.62 4.95 -13.83
C THR A 108 -9.43 4.90 -12.54
N ASP A 109 -10.04 6.02 -12.16
CA ASP A 109 -10.85 6.13 -10.94
C ASP A 109 -12.07 5.20 -10.98
N ASP A 110 -12.71 5.02 -12.14
CA ASP A 110 -13.85 4.11 -12.32
C ASP A 110 -13.50 2.67 -11.99
N VAL A 111 -12.39 2.17 -12.55
CA VAL A 111 -11.87 0.82 -12.26
C VAL A 111 -11.48 0.69 -10.78
N CYS A 112 -10.91 1.74 -10.17
CA CYS A 112 -10.62 1.74 -8.73
C CYS A 112 -11.90 1.61 -7.91
N LEU A 113 -12.92 2.43 -8.21
CA LEU A 113 -14.21 2.43 -7.54
C LEU A 113 -14.88 1.06 -7.66
N GLU A 114 -14.98 0.52 -8.87
CA GLU A 114 -15.55 -0.81 -9.12
C GLU A 114 -14.85 -1.89 -8.29
N ARG A 115 -13.51 -1.91 -8.30
CA ARG A 115 -12.73 -2.90 -7.54
C ARG A 115 -12.92 -2.79 -6.04
N THR A 116 -13.11 -1.60 -5.51
CA THR A 116 -13.28 -1.40 -4.07
C THR A 116 -14.72 -1.66 -3.62
N THR A 117 -15.72 -1.21 -4.36
CA THR A 117 -17.13 -1.40 -3.96
C THR A 117 -17.55 -2.87 -4.02
N LEU A 118 -16.88 -3.67 -4.86
CA LEU A 118 -17.07 -5.12 -4.97
C LEU A 118 -16.17 -5.94 -4.04
N ARG A 119 -15.31 -5.28 -3.25
CA ARG A 119 -14.45 -5.95 -2.27
C ARG A 119 -15.24 -6.34 -1.03
N ARG A 120 -14.97 -7.54 -0.53
CA ARG A 120 -15.54 -8.03 0.72
C ARG A 120 -14.44 -8.61 1.58
N THR A 121 -14.56 -8.46 2.89
CA THR A 121 -13.62 -9.03 3.86
C THR A 121 -14.38 -10.01 4.74
N ASP A 122 -13.81 -11.18 4.92
CA ASP A 122 -14.27 -12.13 5.92
C ASP A 122 -13.82 -11.66 7.31
N ARG A 123 -14.75 -11.39 8.21
CA ARG A 123 -14.44 -10.90 9.56
C ARG A 123 -13.69 -11.91 10.43
N VAL A 124 -13.79 -13.21 10.12
CA VAL A 124 -13.15 -14.28 10.91
C VAL A 124 -11.70 -14.48 10.48
N SER A 125 -11.48 -14.67 9.18
CA SER A 125 -10.13 -14.93 8.65
C SER A 125 -9.34 -13.67 8.30
N GLY A 126 -10.01 -12.52 8.17
CA GLY A 126 -9.44 -11.29 7.63
C GLY A 126 -9.15 -11.36 6.12
N GLU A 127 -9.52 -12.45 5.45
CA GLU A 127 -9.26 -12.61 4.03
C GLU A 127 -10.15 -11.69 3.18
N ARG A 128 -9.54 -11.16 2.10
CA ARG A 128 -10.22 -10.31 1.13
C ARG A 128 -10.66 -11.10 -0.09
N TYR A 129 -11.92 -10.90 -0.45
CA TYR A 129 -12.63 -11.46 -1.59
C TYR A 129 -13.08 -10.34 -2.52
N HIS A 130 -13.35 -10.71 -3.76
CA HIS A 130 -13.94 -9.82 -4.75
C HIS A 130 -15.04 -10.58 -5.45
N THR A 131 -16.26 -10.04 -5.46
CA THR A 131 -17.46 -10.77 -5.91
C THR A 131 -17.32 -11.36 -7.32
N VAL A 132 -16.59 -10.68 -8.21
CA VAL A 132 -16.31 -11.15 -9.57
C VAL A 132 -15.00 -11.95 -9.70
N THR A 133 -13.85 -11.38 -9.36
CA THR A 133 -12.54 -11.96 -9.69
C THR A 133 -12.02 -12.99 -8.68
N ARG A 134 -12.57 -13.02 -7.46
CA ARG A 134 -12.23 -14.00 -6.42
C ARG A 134 -13.48 -14.25 -5.57
N PRO A 135 -14.51 -14.89 -6.14
CA PRO A 135 -15.77 -15.12 -5.43
C PRO A 135 -15.53 -16.01 -4.20
N PRO A 136 -16.24 -15.76 -3.09
CA PRO A 136 -16.13 -16.59 -1.90
C PRO A 136 -16.79 -17.96 -2.12
N GLN A 137 -16.34 -18.95 -1.35
CA GLN A 137 -17.09 -20.19 -1.18
C GLN A 137 -18.38 -19.93 -0.38
N THR A 138 -19.42 -20.73 -0.60
CA THR A 138 -20.75 -20.57 0.04
C THR A 138 -20.67 -20.45 1.57
N ALA A 139 -19.76 -21.20 2.21
CA ALA A 139 -19.56 -21.18 3.66
C ALA A 139 -19.09 -19.81 4.21
N VAL A 140 -18.40 -19.01 3.39
CA VAL A 140 -17.86 -17.69 3.77
C VAL A 140 -18.82 -16.57 3.37
N GLN A 141 -19.69 -16.81 2.38
CA GLN A 141 -20.54 -15.80 1.76
C GLN A 141 -21.42 -15.03 2.76
N ASN A 142 -22.00 -15.73 3.74
CA ASN A 142 -22.92 -15.12 4.72
C ASN A 142 -22.23 -14.26 5.79
N ARG A 143 -20.90 -14.36 5.95
CA ARG A 143 -20.13 -13.58 6.94
C ARG A 143 -19.27 -12.49 6.31
N LEU A 144 -19.32 -12.34 5.00
CA LEU A 144 -18.61 -11.30 4.27
C LEU A 144 -19.22 -9.94 4.50
N GLN A 145 -18.36 -8.95 4.67
CA GLN A 145 -18.79 -7.56 4.80
C GLN A 145 -17.97 -6.63 3.93
N ALA A 146 -18.62 -5.56 3.46
CA ALA A 146 -17.91 -4.42 2.90
C ALA A 146 -17.18 -3.69 4.03
N ALA A 147 -15.96 -3.25 3.80
CA ALA A 147 -15.31 -2.33 4.73
C ALA A 147 -16.00 -0.96 4.63
N PRO A 148 -16.21 -0.22 5.74
CA PRO A 148 -16.72 1.15 5.69
C PRO A 148 -15.90 2.04 4.74
N ASP A 149 -14.58 1.83 4.77
CA ASP A 149 -13.57 2.44 3.89
C ASP A 149 -13.72 2.17 2.39
N ASP A 150 -14.56 1.20 2.01
CA ASP A 150 -14.79 0.78 0.62
C ASP A 150 -16.08 1.39 0.03
N SER A 151 -16.74 2.30 0.77
CA SER A 151 -17.87 3.07 0.24
C SER A 151 -17.42 3.95 -0.93
N ALA A 152 -18.33 4.18 -1.89
CA ALA A 152 -18.02 4.98 -3.07
C ALA A 152 -17.65 6.43 -2.72
N GLU A 153 -18.27 7.01 -1.68
CA GLU A 153 -18.00 8.36 -1.19
C GLU A 153 -16.58 8.47 -0.63
N VAL A 154 -16.25 7.65 0.37
CA VAL A 154 -14.90 7.62 0.98
C VAL A 154 -13.84 7.31 -0.08
N MET A 155 -14.17 6.48 -1.07
CA MET A 155 -13.23 6.13 -2.12
C MET A 155 -12.97 7.27 -3.11
N ARG A 156 -13.97 8.07 -3.46
CA ARG A 156 -13.78 9.27 -4.28
C ARG A 156 -12.85 10.26 -3.60
N GLU A 157 -13.07 10.57 -2.32
CA GLU A 157 -12.20 11.50 -1.58
C GLU A 157 -10.73 11.04 -1.54
N ARG A 158 -10.52 9.73 -1.31
CA ARG A 158 -9.18 9.13 -1.28
C ARG A 158 -8.53 9.12 -2.67
N LEU A 159 -9.31 8.97 -3.74
CA LEU A 159 -8.83 9.07 -5.12
C LEU A 159 -8.44 10.52 -5.44
N GLU A 160 -9.31 11.49 -5.17
CA GLU A 160 -9.05 12.92 -5.35
C GLU A 160 -7.75 13.36 -4.65
N ARG A 161 -7.59 12.99 -3.38
CA ARG A 161 -6.37 13.26 -2.61
C ARG A 161 -5.12 12.67 -3.28
N TYR A 162 -5.20 11.42 -3.74
CA TYR A 162 -4.09 10.78 -4.45
C TYR A 162 -3.79 11.50 -5.77
N ARG A 163 -4.81 11.92 -6.53
CA ARG A 163 -4.64 12.63 -7.81
C ARG A 163 -3.98 13.99 -7.60
N ALA A 164 -4.35 14.73 -6.56
CA ALA A 164 -3.75 16.00 -6.20
C ALA A 164 -2.23 15.87 -5.93
N GLU A 165 -1.80 14.78 -5.28
CA GLU A 165 -0.38 14.54 -4.97
C GLU A 165 0.38 13.82 -6.10
N SER A 166 -0.31 13.23 -7.07
CA SER A 166 0.30 12.31 -8.04
C SER A 166 1.42 12.94 -8.86
N ALA A 167 1.24 14.17 -9.33
CA ALA A 167 2.26 14.89 -10.08
C ALA A 167 3.51 15.17 -9.22
N GLY A 168 3.31 15.54 -7.95
CA GLY A 168 4.38 15.74 -6.99
C GLY A 168 5.17 14.44 -6.74
N LEU A 169 4.47 13.33 -6.49
CA LEU A 169 5.09 12.03 -6.32
C LEU A 169 5.91 11.61 -7.56
N GLN A 170 5.36 11.78 -8.76
CA GLN A 170 6.04 11.45 -10.01
C GLN A 170 7.29 12.31 -10.24
N SER A 171 7.25 13.59 -9.87
CA SER A 171 8.40 14.50 -10.01
C SER A 171 9.63 14.06 -9.20
N VAL A 172 9.42 13.37 -8.08
CA VAL A 172 10.51 12.88 -7.21
C VAL A 172 11.12 11.58 -7.74
N PHE A 173 10.36 10.81 -8.53
CA PHE A 173 10.79 9.52 -9.08
C PHE A 173 10.60 9.48 -10.61
N PRO A 174 11.37 10.28 -11.38
CA PRO A 174 11.23 10.35 -12.84
C PRO A 174 11.52 9.01 -13.53
N ASP A 175 12.43 8.21 -12.98
CA ASP A 175 12.83 6.91 -13.52
C ASP A 175 11.90 5.75 -13.10
N ALA A 176 10.80 6.06 -12.41
CA ALA A 176 9.86 5.04 -11.95
C ALA A 176 9.15 4.36 -13.13
N PHE A 177 9.01 3.04 -13.04
CA PHE A 177 8.27 2.25 -14.02
C PHE A 177 6.77 2.46 -13.86
N ARG A 178 6.10 2.78 -14.96
CA ARG A 178 4.65 2.87 -15.04
C ARG A 178 4.08 1.55 -15.51
N ILE A 179 3.14 1.01 -14.75
CA ILE A 179 2.51 -0.29 -15.01
C ILE A 179 1.02 -0.07 -15.13
N ASP A 180 0.45 -0.43 -16.28
CA ASP A 180 -1.00 -0.49 -16.44
C ASP A 180 -1.58 -1.56 -15.50
N ALA A 181 -2.30 -1.10 -14.50
CA ALA A 181 -2.91 -1.92 -13.46
C ALA A 181 -4.40 -2.16 -13.71
N ALA A 182 -4.97 -1.73 -14.85
CA ALA A 182 -6.35 -2.06 -15.22
C ALA A 182 -6.51 -3.54 -15.63
N GLN A 183 -5.41 -4.22 -15.91
CA GLN A 183 -5.35 -5.61 -16.37
C GLN A 183 -5.64 -6.64 -15.25
N LYS A 184 -5.72 -7.92 -15.64
CA LYS A 184 -5.80 -9.05 -14.69
C LYS A 184 -4.57 -9.08 -13.78
N SER A 185 -4.78 -9.51 -12.53
CA SER A 185 -3.74 -9.50 -11.48
C SER A 185 -2.42 -10.16 -11.89
N HIS A 186 -2.47 -11.30 -12.59
CA HIS A 186 -1.28 -12.02 -13.04
C HIS A 186 -0.47 -11.23 -14.09
N ASN A 187 -1.14 -10.54 -15.02
CA ASN A 187 -0.47 -9.72 -16.03
C ASN A 187 0.26 -8.53 -15.37
N VAL A 188 -0.39 -7.90 -14.39
CA VAL A 188 0.24 -6.82 -13.61
C VAL A 188 1.47 -7.35 -12.88
N PHE A 189 1.36 -8.54 -12.27
CA PHE A 189 2.47 -9.18 -11.59
C PHE A 189 3.64 -9.49 -12.53
N GLU A 190 3.37 -10.09 -13.69
CA GLU A 190 4.41 -10.35 -14.71
C GLU A 190 5.09 -9.06 -15.19
N ALA A 191 4.33 -7.99 -15.38
CA ALA A 191 4.87 -6.70 -15.80
C ALA A 191 5.81 -6.11 -14.75
N LEU A 192 5.46 -6.21 -13.46
CA LEU A 192 6.34 -5.84 -12.35
C LEU A 192 7.61 -6.71 -12.36
N GLU A 193 7.44 -8.03 -12.53
CA GLU A 193 8.53 -8.99 -12.48
C GLU A 193 9.59 -8.74 -13.56
N ARG A 194 9.15 -8.50 -14.80
CA ARG A 194 10.06 -8.20 -15.92
C ARG A 194 10.97 -7.02 -15.59
N ARG A 195 10.45 -6.00 -14.92
CA ARG A 195 11.18 -4.78 -14.55
C ARG A 195 12.07 -4.94 -13.31
N LEU A 196 11.79 -5.92 -12.45
CA LEU A 196 12.67 -6.28 -11.35
C LEU A 196 13.96 -6.97 -11.85
N ASN A 197 13.83 -7.77 -12.91
CA ASN A 197 14.94 -8.54 -13.47
C ASN A 197 15.73 -7.79 -14.56
N THR A 198 15.31 -6.57 -14.92
CA THR A 198 16.05 -5.74 -15.89
C THR A 198 17.03 -4.85 -15.12
N ASN A 199 18.31 -4.87 -15.48
CA ASN A 199 19.36 -4.04 -14.87
C ASN A 199 19.14 -2.55 -15.14
#